data_AF-A0A931KKL0-F1
#
_entry.id   AF-A0A931KKL0-F1
#
_cell.length_a   1.000
_cell.length_b   1.000
_cell.length_c   1.000
_cell.angle_alpha   90.00
_cell.angle_beta   90.00
_cell.angle_gamma   90.00
#
_symmetry.space_group_name_H-M   'P 1'
#
loop_
_entity.id
_entity.type
_entity.pdbx_description
1 polymer ?
#
loop_
_entity_poly.entity_id
_entity_poly.type
_entity_poly.pdbx_seq_one_letter_code
_entity_poly.pdbx_strand_id
1 'polypeptide(L)'
;MKLSEVIPFLTFSVIADHAKIEEQFNNCHSNHQSRFPYWSIHATRRKLMSNFWYATVFRHFISLYCIALLVTALFNHRDWFNPTIFMVSVSLFCFAFFVMLFFIYLPAYQSMYLPLLDSYLESYSGKQLEAIQKCKKQQYSVVVLMLIHHVYQKMAGLQPVLINTGNAQLLARQYGISIKSICPALQLIQRGEWDRSSIRKRTETLDDFETAKEHFRLLQNDDAILILEHLQQKILQRGAVA
;
A
#
# COMPACT_ATOMS: atom_id res chain seq x y z
N MET A 1 -11.58 17.71 27.03
CA MET A 1 -10.75 16.59 27.50
C MET A 1 -11.53 15.88 28.59
N LYS A 2 -11.87 14.61 28.40
CA LYS A 2 -12.59 13.84 29.43
C LYS A 2 -11.62 13.53 30.57
N LEU A 3 -12.11 13.37 31.81
CA LEU A 3 -11.26 13.09 32.98
C LEU A 3 -10.42 11.80 32.79
N SER A 4 -10.95 10.84 32.02
CA SER A 4 -10.27 9.61 31.60
C SER A 4 -9.06 9.82 30.69
N GLU A 5 -8.92 10.99 30.06
CA GLU A 5 -7.82 11.33 29.14
C GLU A 5 -6.69 12.10 29.84
N VAL A 6 -6.97 12.66 31.04
CA VAL A 6 -6.03 13.52 31.78
C VAL A 6 -4.89 12.71 32.38
N ILE A 7 -5.20 11.57 33.01
CA ILE A 7 -4.18 10.71 33.63
C ILE A 7 -3.20 10.17 32.57
N PRO A 8 -3.66 9.57 31.44
CA PRO A 8 -2.75 9.10 30.40
C PRO A 8 -1.93 10.21 29.73
N PHE A 9 -2.47 11.43 29.69
CA PHE A 9 -1.73 12.59 29.18
C PHE A 9 -0.60 12.96 30.13
N LEU A 10 -0.88 13.11 31.43
CA LEU A 10 0.11 13.46 32.45
C LEU A 10 1.23 12.41 32.60
N THR A 11 0.90 11.13 32.44
CA THR A 11 1.88 10.03 32.52
C THR A 11 2.55 9.73 31.17
N PHE A 12 2.22 10.48 30.13
CA PHE A 12 2.73 10.28 28.76
C PHE A 12 2.44 8.88 28.18
N SER A 13 1.50 8.13 28.78
CA SER A 13 1.17 6.75 28.36
C SER A 13 0.30 6.69 27.11
N VAL A 14 -0.31 7.82 26.70
CA VAL A 14 -1.06 7.97 25.44
C VAL A 14 -0.27 7.53 24.21
N ILE A 15 1.05 7.56 24.29
CA ILE A 15 1.96 7.25 23.17
C ILE A 15 2.11 5.76 22.92
N ALA A 16 1.77 4.91 23.89
CA ALA A 16 1.79 3.45 23.76
C ALA A 16 0.48 2.88 23.18
N ASP A 17 -0.48 3.72 22.81
CA ASP A 17 -1.78 3.29 22.30
C ASP A 17 -1.71 3.00 20.79
N HIS A 18 -1.74 1.71 20.44
CA HIS A 18 -1.67 1.24 19.06
C HIS A 18 -2.79 1.84 18.18
N ALA A 19 -4.01 1.94 18.70
CA ALA A 19 -5.15 2.45 17.93
C ALA A 19 -4.96 3.92 17.55
N LYS A 20 -4.36 4.72 18.44
CA LYS A 20 -4.05 6.12 18.17
C LYS A 20 -2.93 6.29 17.14
N ILE A 21 -1.92 5.43 17.15
CA ILE A 21 -0.85 5.48 16.14
C ILE A 21 -1.42 5.14 14.77
N GLU A 22 -2.26 4.11 14.69
CA GLU A 22 -2.97 3.74 13.46
C GLU A 22 -3.84 4.89 12.94
N GLU A 23 -4.66 5.49 13.81
CA GLU A 23 -5.50 6.64 13.45
C GLU A 23 -4.65 7.82 12.96
N GLN A 24 -3.59 8.18 13.70
CA GLN A 24 -2.68 9.26 13.32
C GLN A 24 -2.01 8.99 11.97
N PHE A 25 -1.60 7.74 11.72
CA PHE A 25 -1.03 7.34 10.45
C PHE A 25 -2.05 7.48 9.32
N ASN A 26 -3.22 6.88 9.47
CA ASN A 26 -4.24 6.86 8.42
C ASN A 26 -4.71 8.28 8.08
N ASN A 27 -4.94 9.11 9.11
CA ASN A 27 -5.29 10.52 8.94
C ASN A 27 -4.15 11.31 8.29
N CYS A 28 -2.90 11.11 8.71
CA CYS A 28 -1.77 11.81 8.11
C CYS A 28 -1.57 11.39 6.65
N HIS A 29 -1.60 10.09 6.37
CA HIS A 29 -1.36 9.52 5.06
C HIS A 29 -2.43 9.93 4.06
N SER A 30 -3.72 9.72 4.40
CA SER A 30 -4.85 10.07 3.53
C SER A 30 -4.92 11.57 3.23
N ASN A 31 -4.75 12.42 4.26
CA ASN A 31 -4.76 13.87 4.07
C ASN A 31 -3.65 14.35 3.13
N HIS A 32 -2.43 13.80 3.25
CA HIS A 32 -1.34 14.19 2.35
C HIS A 32 -1.50 13.57 0.96
N GLN A 33 -1.97 12.33 0.86
CA GLN A 33 -2.21 11.67 -0.43
C GLN A 33 -3.27 12.38 -1.26
N SER A 34 -4.30 12.97 -0.60
CA SER A 34 -5.31 13.79 -1.27
C SER A 34 -4.74 15.03 -1.98
N ARG A 35 -3.62 15.57 -1.47
CA ARG A 35 -2.94 16.75 -2.02
C ARG A 35 -1.74 16.39 -2.90
N PHE A 36 -1.09 15.28 -2.58
CA PHE A 36 0.13 14.80 -3.21
C PHE A 36 -0.04 13.32 -3.58
N PRO A 37 -0.46 13.00 -4.82
CA PRO A 37 -0.79 11.62 -5.21
C PRO A 37 0.34 10.61 -5.01
N TYR A 38 1.59 11.07 -5.06
CA TYR A 38 2.79 10.25 -4.87
C TYR A 38 3.36 10.31 -3.44
N TRP A 39 2.54 10.68 -2.45
CA TRP A 39 2.95 10.75 -1.06
C TRP A 39 3.31 9.35 -0.53
N SER A 40 4.57 9.16 -0.18
CA SER A 40 5.07 7.85 0.23
C SER A 40 4.78 7.54 1.70
N ILE A 41 4.76 6.24 2.01
CA ILE A 41 4.68 5.73 3.38
C ILE A 41 5.85 6.28 4.23
N HIS A 42 7.07 6.33 3.68
CA HIS A 42 8.24 6.91 4.35
C HIS A 42 8.09 8.40 4.64
N ALA A 43 7.45 9.19 3.76
CA ALA A 43 7.18 10.60 4.01
C ALA A 43 6.21 10.77 5.19
N THR A 44 5.20 9.90 5.28
CA THR A 44 4.26 9.85 6.41
C THR A 44 4.99 9.55 7.72
N ARG A 45 5.86 8.52 7.73
CA ARG A 45 6.70 8.18 8.88
C ARG A 45 7.50 9.38 9.37
N ARG A 46 8.24 10.05 8.47
CA ARG A 46 9.03 11.25 8.83
C ARG A 46 8.16 12.36 9.39
N LYS A 47 6.96 12.57 8.84
CA LYS A 47 6.03 13.59 9.33
C LYS A 47 5.52 13.26 10.72
N LEU A 48 5.20 12.00 11.00
CA LEU A 48 4.76 11.53 12.31
C LEU A 48 5.88 11.60 13.36
N MET A 49 7.12 11.26 13.00
CA MET A 49 8.29 11.44 13.88
C MET A 49 8.48 12.92 14.22
N SER A 50 8.39 13.80 13.22
CA SER A 50 8.47 15.25 13.43
C SER A 50 7.33 15.76 14.32
N ASN A 51 6.10 15.31 14.05
CA ASN A 51 4.93 15.69 14.83
C ASN A 51 5.01 15.23 16.29
N PHE A 52 5.59 14.05 16.54
CA PHE A 52 5.85 13.56 17.89
C PHE A 52 6.69 14.57 18.70
N TRP A 53 7.81 15.02 18.15
CA TRP A 53 8.71 15.94 18.85
C TRP A 53 8.16 17.36 18.95
N TYR A 54 7.70 17.94 17.83
CA TYR A 54 7.31 19.35 17.80
C TYR A 54 5.89 19.61 18.30
N ALA A 55 5.00 18.63 18.20
CA ALA A 55 3.63 18.80 18.67
C ALA A 55 3.40 18.05 19.97
N THR A 56 3.70 16.75 20.06
CA THR A 56 3.32 15.97 21.24
C THR A 56 4.19 16.28 22.45
N VAL A 57 5.52 16.13 22.33
CA VAL A 57 6.47 16.40 23.41
C VAL A 57 6.40 17.86 23.85
N PHE A 58 6.43 18.78 22.89
CA PHE A 58 6.35 20.22 23.16
C PHE A 58 5.05 20.63 23.87
N ARG A 59 3.88 20.20 23.37
CA ARG A 59 2.59 20.52 24.02
C ARG A 59 2.49 19.91 25.42
N HIS A 60 2.91 18.66 25.59
CA HIS A 60 2.91 18.01 26.89
C HIS A 60 3.76 18.80 27.89
N PHE A 61 4.99 19.13 27.52
CA PHE A 61 5.90 19.84 28.40
C PHE A 61 5.43 21.27 28.74
N ILE A 62 4.95 22.03 27.75
CA ILE A 62 4.37 23.36 28.00
C ILE A 62 3.15 23.27 28.91
N SER A 63 2.29 22.27 28.72
CA SER A 63 1.10 22.13 29.55
C SER A 63 1.45 21.90 31.02
N LEU A 64 2.44 21.04 31.32
CA LEU A 64 2.92 20.82 32.68
C LEU A 64 3.48 22.10 33.30
N TYR A 65 4.21 22.89 32.51
CA TYR A 65 4.73 24.17 32.97
C TYR A 65 3.66 25.21 33.22
N CYS A 66 2.68 25.35 32.33
CA CYS A 66 1.54 26.23 32.55
C CYS A 66 0.76 25.83 33.81
N ILE A 67 0.59 24.53 34.07
CA ILE A 67 -0.05 24.04 35.31
C ILE A 67 0.81 24.40 36.53
N ALA A 68 2.12 24.16 36.49
CA ALA A 68 3.03 24.51 37.59
C ALA A 68 3.04 26.02 37.88
N LEU A 69 3.06 26.85 36.82
CA LEU A 69 2.94 28.30 36.94
C LEU A 69 1.60 28.71 37.55
N LEU A 70 0.49 28.13 37.10
CA LEU A 70 -0.83 28.44 37.64
C LEU A 70 -0.93 28.08 39.13
N VAL A 71 -0.43 26.91 39.53
CA VAL A 71 -0.38 26.49 40.94
C VAL A 71 0.44 27.49 41.76
N THR A 72 1.65 27.81 41.32
CA THR A 72 2.53 28.75 42.04
C THR A 72 1.94 30.16 42.11
N ALA A 73 1.23 30.62 41.08
CA ALA A 73 0.56 31.92 41.07
C ALA A 73 -0.59 32.00 42.09
N LEU A 74 -1.34 30.92 42.27
CA LEU A 74 -2.44 30.85 43.25
C LEU A 74 -1.94 30.95 44.69
N PHE A 75 -0.76 30.40 45.00
CA PHE A 75 -0.21 30.37 46.36
C PHE A 75 0.69 31.57 46.69
N ASN A 76 1.37 32.16 45.69
CA ASN A 76 2.38 33.21 45.88
C ASN A 76 2.10 34.49 45.06
N HIS A 77 0.86 34.99 45.13
CA HIS A 77 0.42 36.15 44.32
C HIS A 77 1.26 37.43 44.55
N ARG A 78 1.85 37.62 45.73
CA ARG A 78 2.55 38.87 46.09
C ARG A 78 3.93 39.02 45.44
N ASP A 79 4.62 37.90 45.19
CA ASP A 79 6.01 37.89 44.73
C ASP A 79 6.15 37.51 43.25
N TRP A 80 5.04 37.29 42.55
CA TRP A 80 5.02 36.83 41.15
C TRP A 80 5.75 37.77 40.17
N PHE A 81 5.72 39.08 40.45
CA PHE A 81 6.37 40.10 39.63
C PHE A 81 7.85 40.31 39.96
N ASN A 82 8.43 39.52 40.88
CA ASN A 82 9.85 39.61 41.20
C ASN A 82 10.69 39.00 40.05
N PRO A 83 11.53 39.79 39.36
CA PRO A 83 12.30 39.31 38.21
C PRO A 83 13.28 38.20 38.57
N THR A 84 13.79 38.15 39.81
CA THR A 84 14.69 37.10 40.28
C THR A 84 13.97 35.75 40.36
N ILE A 85 12.74 35.74 40.89
CA ILE A 85 11.92 34.53 40.99
C ILE A 85 11.56 34.02 39.60
N PHE A 86 11.20 34.92 38.68
CA PHE A 86 10.93 34.57 37.29
C PHE A 86 12.14 33.92 36.61
N MET A 87 13.34 34.52 36.71
CA MET A 87 14.56 33.96 36.12
C MET A 87 14.94 32.58 36.70
N VAL A 88 14.78 32.40 38.01
CA VAL A 88 14.99 31.10 38.66
C VAL A 88 13.98 30.08 38.15
N SER A 89 12.71 30.45 38.00
CA SER A 89 11.67 29.55 37.48
C SER A 89 11.93 29.08 36.05
N VAL A 90 12.38 29.99 35.17
CA VAL A 90 12.74 29.66 33.79
C VAL A 90 13.97 28.74 33.75
N SER A 91 14.96 28.98 34.61
CA SER A 91 16.16 28.14 34.69
C SER A 91 15.81 26.72 35.15
N LEU A 92 14.98 26.58 36.18
CA LEU A 92 14.46 25.30 36.65
C LEU A 92 13.61 24.59 35.59
N PHE A 93 12.82 25.34 34.83
CA PHE A 93 12.04 24.81 33.72
C PHE A 93 12.93 24.25 32.61
N CYS A 94 13.95 24.98 32.17
CA CYS A 94 14.91 24.48 31.20
C CYS A 94 15.61 23.21 31.70
N PHE A 95 16.02 23.18 32.97
CA PHE A 95 16.61 21.99 33.57
C PHE A 95 15.64 20.80 33.59
N ALA A 96 14.40 21.02 34.02
CA ALA A 96 13.35 20.00 34.03
C ALA A 96 13.06 19.46 32.62
N PHE A 97 13.14 20.31 31.59
CA PHE A 97 13.00 19.86 30.20
C PHE A 97 14.06 18.84 29.85
N PHE A 98 15.34 19.12 30.12
CA PHE A 98 16.42 18.20 29.80
C PHE A 98 16.28 16.88 30.55
N VAL A 99 15.91 16.93 31.84
CA VAL A 99 15.65 15.72 32.62
C VAL A 99 14.50 14.91 31.98
N MET A 100 13.36 15.52 31.70
CA MET A 100 12.25 14.80 31.04
C MET A 100 12.61 14.31 29.65
N LEU A 101 13.40 15.08 28.88
CA LEU A 101 13.85 14.71 27.56
C LEU A 101 14.65 13.42 27.58
N PHE A 102 15.66 13.32 28.44
CA PHE A 102 16.56 12.17 28.49
C PHE A 102 15.96 10.97 29.21
N PHE A 103 15.13 11.17 30.24
CA PHE A 103 14.63 10.08 31.08
C PHE A 103 13.20 9.64 30.77
N ILE A 104 12.40 10.47 30.10
CA ILE A 104 11.00 10.14 29.80
C ILE A 104 10.78 10.12 28.28
N TYR A 105 10.99 11.24 27.60
CA TYR A 105 10.59 11.38 26.19
C TYR A 105 11.44 10.54 25.24
N LEU A 106 12.77 10.57 25.39
CA LEU A 106 13.67 9.82 24.53
C LEU A 106 13.51 8.30 24.72
N PRO A 107 13.47 7.76 25.95
CA PRO A 107 13.18 6.34 26.16
C PRO A 107 11.81 5.94 25.62
N ALA A 108 10.74 6.71 25.89
CA ALA A 108 9.41 6.40 25.38
C ALA A 108 9.35 6.44 23.84
N TYR A 109 10.07 7.38 23.23
CA TYR A 109 10.18 7.48 21.78
C TYR A 109 10.87 6.24 21.18
N GLN A 110 12.02 5.85 21.71
CA GLN A 110 12.81 4.75 21.16
C GLN A 110 12.24 3.36 21.48
N SER A 111 11.69 3.16 22.67
CA SER A 111 11.23 1.84 23.13
C SER A 111 9.77 1.55 22.83
N MET A 112 8.92 2.57 22.70
CA MET A 112 7.48 2.38 22.50
C MET A 112 7.01 2.95 21.17
N TYR A 113 7.15 4.26 20.96
CA TYR A 113 6.55 4.93 19.81
C TYR A 113 7.12 4.46 18.48
N LEU A 114 8.45 4.46 18.36
CA LEU A 114 9.12 4.14 17.09
C LEU A 114 8.91 2.68 16.68
N PRO A 115 9.06 1.67 17.57
CA PRO A 115 8.76 0.29 17.22
C PRO A 115 7.30 0.04 16.84
N LEU A 116 6.34 0.67 17.53
CA LEU A 116 4.92 0.55 17.18
C LEU A 116 4.62 1.17 15.81
N LEU A 117 5.18 2.35 15.53
CA LEU A 117 5.04 3.01 14.24
C LEU A 117 5.65 2.15 13.11
N ASP A 118 6.85 1.61 13.31
CA ASP A 118 7.54 0.76 12.32
C ASP A 118 6.78 -0.56 12.08
N SER A 119 6.27 -1.19 13.14
CA SER A 119 5.43 -2.40 13.02
C SER A 119 4.15 -2.14 12.23
N TYR A 120 3.50 -1.00 12.48
CA TYR A 120 2.30 -0.62 11.74
C TYR A 120 2.60 -0.32 10.27
N LEU A 121 3.70 0.39 9.99
CA LEU A 121 4.16 0.68 8.62
C LEU A 121 4.38 -0.60 7.81
N GLU A 122 5.04 -1.58 8.42
CA GLU A 122 5.29 -2.88 7.79
C GLU A 122 3.97 -3.61 7.52
N SER A 123 3.07 -3.69 8.52
CA SER A 123 1.74 -4.29 8.35
C SER A 123 0.94 -3.61 7.23
N TYR A 124 0.94 -2.28 7.18
CA TYR A 124 0.25 -1.50 6.15
C TYR A 124 0.82 -1.78 4.74
N SER A 125 2.14 -1.79 4.60
CA SER A 125 2.79 -2.12 3.32
C SER A 125 2.53 -3.57 2.89
N GLY A 126 2.52 -4.51 3.84
CA GLY A 126 2.16 -5.90 3.60
C GLY A 126 0.74 -6.04 3.08
N LYS A 127 -0.24 -5.39 3.73
CA LYS A 127 -1.64 -5.35 3.27
C LYS A 127 -1.78 -4.77 1.86
N GLN A 128 -1.05 -3.71 1.53
CA GLN A 128 -1.07 -3.14 0.16
C GLN A 128 -0.51 -4.13 -0.87
N LEU A 129 0.60 -4.80 -0.55
CA LEU A 129 1.20 -5.80 -1.43
C LEU A 129 0.27 -7.00 -1.62
N GLU A 130 -0.33 -7.49 -0.54
CA GLU A 130 -1.33 -8.57 -0.59
C GLU A 130 -2.54 -8.20 -1.45
N ALA A 131 -3.03 -6.96 -1.34
CA ALA A 131 -4.11 -6.46 -2.19
C ALA A 131 -3.70 -6.50 -3.67
N ILE A 132 -2.51 -6.02 -4.01
CA ILE A 132 -1.97 -6.07 -5.38
C ILE A 132 -1.82 -7.53 -5.85
N GLN A 133 -1.33 -8.43 -4.99
CA GLN A 133 -1.19 -9.85 -5.31
C GLN A 133 -2.54 -10.52 -5.50
N LYS A 134 -3.55 -10.19 -4.70
CA LYS A 134 -4.92 -10.70 -4.84
C LYS A 134 -5.52 -10.23 -6.15
N CYS A 135 -5.37 -8.95 -6.50
CA CYS A 135 -5.77 -8.43 -7.81
C CYS A 135 -5.07 -9.18 -8.95
N LYS A 136 -3.76 -9.43 -8.84
CA LYS A 136 -3.00 -10.19 -9.83
C LYS A 136 -3.46 -11.65 -9.95
N LYS A 137 -3.82 -12.30 -8.84
CA LYS A 137 -4.36 -13.67 -8.84
C LYS A 137 -5.76 -13.77 -9.46
N GLN A 138 -6.55 -12.71 -9.35
CA GLN A 138 -7.90 -12.65 -9.95
C GLN A 138 -7.88 -12.29 -11.44
N GLN A 139 -6.77 -11.74 -11.95
CA GLN A 139 -6.60 -11.49 -13.38
C GLN A 139 -6.34 -12.81 -14.12
N TYR A 140 -6.98 -12.95 -15.27
CA TYR A 140 -6.67 -14.04 -16.20
C TYR A 140 -5.19 -14.01 -16.62
N SER A 141 -4.65 -15.20 -16.94
CA SER A 141 -3.31 -15.30 -17.51
C SER A 141 -3.24 -14.53 -18.84
N VAL A 142 -2.02 -14.13 -19.24
CA VAL A 142 -1.82 -13.40 -20.51
C VAL A 142 -2.31 -14.22 -21.70
N VAL A 143 -2.11 -15.54 -21.68
CA VAL A 143 -2.57 -16.43 -22.74
C VAL A 143 -4.10 -16.47 -22.80
N VAL A 144 -4.78 -16.64 -21.66
CA VAL A 144 -6.25 -16.57 -21.57
C VAL A 144 -6.78 -15.26 -22.12
N LEU A 145 -6.18 -14.12 -21.72
CA LEU A 145 -6.58 -12.81 -22.22
C LEU A 145 -6.42 -12.69 -23.74
N MET A 146 -5.32 -13.20 -24.29
CA MET A 146 -5.09 -13.18 -25.74
C MET A 146 -6.01 -14.15 -26.49
N LEU A 147 -6.38 -15.30 -25.90
CA LEU A 147 -7.37 -16.22 -26.44
C LEU A 147 -8.75 -15.56 -26.50
N ILE A 148 -9.18 -14.94 -25.41
CA ILE A 148 -10.43 -14.18 -25.34
C ILE A 148 -10.42 -13.06 -26.38
N HIS A 149 -9.33 -12.29 -26.47
CA HIS A 149 -9.18 -11.25 -27.48
C HIS A 149 -9.28 -11.80 -28.91
N HIS A 150 -8.63 -12.93 -29.19
CA HIS A 150 -8.67 -13.58 -30.50
C HIS A 150 -10.10 -13.98 -30.89
N VAL A 151 -10.85 -14.56 -29.96
CA VAL A 151 -12.25 -14.94 -30.18
C VAL A 151 -13.10 -13.71 -30.47
N TYR A 152 -12.99 -12.64 -29.68
CA TYR A 152 -13.72 -11.40 -29.94
C TYR A 152 -13.41 -10.83 -31.32
N GLN A 153 -12.14 -10.83 -31.74
CA GLN A 153 -11.78 -10.40 -33.09
C GLN A 153 -12.42 -11.25 -34.18
N LYS A 154 -12.41 -12.58 -33.99
CA LYS A 154 -13.01 -13.53 -34.93
C LYS A 154 -14.52 -13.33 -35.04
N MET A 155 -15.21 -13.17 -33.92
CA MET A 155 -16.65 -12.91 -33.90
C MET A 155 -17.01 -11.56 -34.52
N ALA A 156 -16.16 -10.55 -34.34
CA ALA A 156 -16.34 -9.24 -34.96
C ALA A 156 -15.94 -9.18 -36.45
N GLY A 157 -15.46 -10.28 -37.03
CA GLY A 157 -14.97 -10.31 -38.42
C GLY A 157 -13.70 -9.49 -38.65
N LEU A 158 -12.95 -9.15 -37.59
CA LEU A 158 -11.73 -8.37 -37.66
C LEU A 158 -10.54 -9.25 -38.08
N GLN A 159 -9.58 -8.61 -38.75
CA GLN A 159 -8.32 -9.27 -39.10
C GLN A 159 -7.50 -9.56 -37.83
N PRO A 160 -6.75 -10.68 -37.78
CA PRO A 160 -5.89 -10.99 -36.63
C PRO A 160 -4.87 -9.88 -36.37
N VAL A 161 -4.65 -9.54 -35.10
CA VAL A 161 -3.62 -8.56 -34.70
C VAL A 161 -2.25 -8.97 -35.26
N LEU A 162 -1.58 -8.09 -36.01
CA LEU A 162 -0.20 -8.33 -36.43
C LEU A 162 0.73 -8.40 -35.20
N ILE A 163 1.59 -9.42 -35.16
CA ILE A 163 2.59 -9.57 -34.09
C ILE A 163 3.70 -8.53 -34.31
N ASN A 164 3.53 -7.35 -33.73
CA ASN A 164 4.50 -6.28 -33.75
C ASN A 164 4.48 -5.50 -32.42
N THR A 165 5.52 -4.72 -32.18
CA THR A 165 5.69 -3.97 -30.93
C THR A 165 4.58 -2.94 -30.69
N GLY A 166 4.06 -2.32 -31.76
CA GLY A 166 3.00 -1.30 -31.66
C GLY A 166 1.68 -1.88 -31.15
N ASN A 167 1.23 -2.99 -31.73
CA ASN A 167 0.02 -3.68 -31.32
C ASN A 167 0.18 -4.32 -29.94
N ALA A 168 1.35 -4.88 -29.64
CA ALA A 168 1.65 -5.40 -28.31
C ALA A 168 1.61 -4.28 -27.26
N GLN A 169 2.04 -3.06 -27.59
CA GLN A 169 1.93 -1.90 -26.69
C GLN A 169 0.47 -1.48 -26.48
N LEU A 170 -0.36 -1.55 -27.52
CA LEU A 170 -1.80 -1.25 -27.42
C LEU A 170 -2.51 -2.27 -26.53
N LEU A 171 -2.28 -3.56 -26.74
CA LEU A 171 -2.84 -4.64 -25.91
C LEU A 171 -2.31 -4.58 -24.47
N ALA A 172 -1.03 -4.24 -24.28
CA ALA A 172 -0.46 -4.05 -22.94
C ALA A 172 -1.19 -2.94 -22.17
N ARG A 173 -1.52 -1.84 -22.84
CA ARG A 173 -2.30 -0.74 -22.24
C ARG A 173 -3.75 -1.15 -21.99
N GLN A 174 -4.37 -1.89 -22.91
CA GLN A 174 -5.77 -2.31 -22.80
C GLN A 174 -5.98 -3.29 -21.63
N TYR A 175 -5.07 -4.24 -21.44
CA TYR A 175 -5.22 -5.31 -20.45
C TYR A 175 -4.36 -5.13 -19.19
N GLY A 176 -3.51 -4.10 -19.15
CA GLY A 176 -2.62 -3.84 -18.00
C GLY A 176 -1.53 -4.89 -17.81
N ILE A 177 -1.08 -5.52 -18.89
CA ILE A 177 -0.10 -6.63 -18.88
C ILE A 177 1.22 -6.24 -19.53
N SER A 178 2.29 -7.00 -19.24
CA SER A 178 3.62 -6.73 -19.80
C SER A 178 3.67 -6.95 -21.31
N ILE A 179 4.27 -6.01 -22.04
CA ILE A 179 4.52 -6.12 -23.49
C ILE A 179 5.31 -7.39 -23.80
N LYS A 180 6.28 -7.75 -22.95
CA LYS A 180 7.16 -8.91 -23.13
C LYS A 180 6.39 -10.24 -23.13
N SER A 181 5.26 -10.32 -22.44
CA SER A 181 4.43 -11.53 -22.36
C SER A 181 3.40 -11.64 -23.48
N ILE A 182 3.06 -10.54 -24.16
CA ILE A 182 2.01 -10.52 -25.21
C ILE A 182 2.50 -11.15 -26.50
N CYS A 183 3.70 -10.78 -26.98
CA CYS A 183 4.20 -11.31 -28.25
C CYS A 183 4.29 -12.85 -28.26
N PRO A 184 4.86 -13.51 -27.24
CA PRO A 184 4.86 -14.98 -27.17
C PRO A 184 3.46 -15.59 -27.15
N ALA A 185 2.50 -14.98 -26.44
CA ALA A 185 1.13 -15.47 -26.40
C ALA A 185 0.42 -15.34 -27.76
N LEU A 186 0.64 -14.23 -28.50
CA LEU A 186 0.11 -14.08 -29.85
C LEU A 186 0.79 -15.03 -30.85
N GLN A 187 2.09 -15.29 -30.69
CA GLN A 187 2.81 -16.28 -31.50
C GLN A 187 2.25 -17.69 -31.29
N LEU A 188 1.99 -18.07 -30.03
CA LEU A 188 1.31 -19.31 -29.68
C LEU A 188 -0.04 -19.42 -30.40
N ILE A 189 -0.88 -18.40 -30.29
CA ILE A 189 -2.26 -18.42 -30.81
C ILE A 189 -2.28 -18.41 -32.35
N GLN A 190 -1.53 -17.51 -32.97
CA GLN A 190 -1.62 -17.28 -34.42
C GLN A 190 -0.75 -18.23 -35.23
N ARG A 191 0.46 -18.51 -34.73
CA ARG A 191 1.46 -19.32 -35.43
C ARG A 191 1.50 -20.77 -34.94
N GLY A 192 1.01 -21.04 -33.72
CA GLY A 192 1.20 -22.35 -33.08
C GLY A 192 2.63 -22.55 -32.57
N GLU A 193 3.37 -21.46 -32.36
CA GLU A 193 4.73 -21.49 -31.84
C GLU A 193 4.68 -21.71 -30.33
N TRP A 194 4.96 -22.93 -29.89
CA TRP A 194 4.99 -23.28 -28.47
C TRP A 194 6.17 -24.21 -28.15
N ASP A 195 6.63 -24.14 -26.90
CA ASP A 195 7.80 -24.89 -26.44
C ASP A 195 7.44 -26.38 -26.26
N ARG A 196 7.76 -27.17 -27.29
CA ARG A 196 7.44 -28.59 -27.39
C ARG A 196 8.16 -29.47 -26.38
N SER A 197 9.28 -28.99 -25.84
CA SER A 197 10.13 -29.76 -24.93
C SER A 197 9.57 -29.85 -23.50
N SER A 198 8.67 -28.92 -23.14
CA SER A 198 8.17 -28.78 -21.78
C SER A 198 6.74 -29.30 -21.65
N ILE A 199 6.61 -30.52 -21.11
CA ILE A 199 5.30 -31.12 -20.73
C ILE A 199 4.52 -30.18 -19.79
N ARG A 200 5.24 -29.47 -18.91
CA ARG A 200 4.66 -28.49 -18.00
C ARG A 200 3.98 -27.34 -18.74
N LYS A 201 4.68 -26.67 -19.66
CA LYS A 201 4.10 -25.56 -20.44
C LYS A 201 2.90 -26.00 -21.28
N ARG A 202 2.93 -27.24 -21.79
CA ARG A 202 1.79 -27.83 -22.49
C ARG A 202 0.56 -27.96 -21.61
N THR A 203 0.75 -28.44 -20.38
CA THR A 203 -0.34 -28.59 -19.41
C THR A 203 -0.91 -27.22 -19.02
N GLU A 204 -0.04 -26.25 -18.73
CA GLU A 204 -0.43 -24.86 -18.44
C GLU A 204 -1.23 -24.23 -19.60
N THR A 205 -0.80 -24.45 -20.86
CA THR A 205 -1.52 -23.92 -22.02
C THR A 205 -2.89 -24.57 -22.20
N LEU A 206 -3.03 -25.88 -21.97
CA LEU A 206 -4.33 -26.55 -22.04
C LEU A 206 -5.29 -26.04 -20.96
N ASP A 207 -4.78 -25.81 -19.76
CA ASP A 207 -5.52 -25.19 -18.67
C ASP A 207 -5.96 -23.75 -19.01
N ASP A 208 -5.10 -22.97 -19.68
CA ASP A 208 -5.46 -21.65 -20.21
C ASP A 208 -6.60 -21.73 -21.25
N PHE A 209 -6.61 -22.75 -22.12
CA PHE A 209 -7.71 -22.97 -23.06
C PHE A 209 -9.03 -23.31 -22.35
N GLU A 210 -8.99 -24.18 -21.34
CA GLU A 210 -10.19 -24.50 -20.54
C GLU A 210 -10.70 -23.28 -19.78
N THR A 211 -9.81 -22.49 -19.20
CA THR A 211 -10.16 -21.24 -18.51
C THR A 211 -10.82 -20.24 -19.45
N ALA A 212 -10.31 -20.10 -20.68
CA ALA A 212 -10.91 -19.25 -21.70
C ALA A 212 -12.28 -19.77 -22.16
N LYS A 213 -12.46 -21.09 -22.30
CA LYS A 213 -13.76 -21.69 -22.61
C LYS A 213 -14.77 -21.46 -21.49
N GLU A 214 -14.35 -21.60 -20.24
CA GLU A 214 -15.19 -21.34 -19.08
C GLU A 214 -15.69 -19.88 -19.04
N HIS A 215 -14.84 -18.92 -19.37
CA HIS A 215 -15.25 -17.52 -19.53
C HIS A 215 -16.43 -17.37 -20.51
N PHE A 216 -16.38 -18.03 -21.67
CA PHE A 216 -17.45 -17.94 -22.66
C PHE A 216 -18.67 -18.81 -22.33
N ARG A 217 -18.51 -19.91 -21.58
CA ARG A 217 -19.65 -20.67 -21.00
C ARG A 217 -20.47 -19.79 -20.06
N LEU A 218 -19.80 -19.01 -19.21
CA LEU A 218 -20.47 -18.06 -18.30
C LEU A 218 -21.21 -16.96 -19.07
N LEU A 219 -20.73 -16.58 -20.26
CA LEU A 219 -21.39 -15.64 -21.16
C LEU A 219 -22.46 -16.30 -22.06
N GLN A 220 -22.68 -17.61 -21.93
CA GLN A 220 -23.61 -18.40 -22.76
C GLN A 220 -23.34 -18.24 -24.27
N ASN A 221 -22.07 -18.18 -24.66
CA ASN A 221 -21.66 -18.01 -26.05
C ASN A 221 -20.98 -19.27 -26.59
N ASP A 222 -21.79 -20.18 -27.13
CA ASP A 222 -21.31 -21.48 -27.63
C ASP A 222 -20.45 -21.33 -28.90
N ASP A 223 -20.73 -20.32 -29.74
CA ASP A 223 -19.93 -20.04 -30.94
C ASP A 223 -18.48 -19.69 -30.58
N ALA A 224 -18.29 -18.91 -29.50
CA ALA A 224 -16.97 -18.58 -28.97
C ALA A 224 -16.21 -19.83 -28.50
N ILE A 225 -16.91 -20.78 -27.89
CA ILE A 225 -16.32 -22.06 -27.43
C ILE A 225 -15.87 -22.88 -28.64
N LEU A 226 -16.70 -22.98 -29.69
CA LEU A 226 -16.34 -23.69 -30.93
C LEU A 226 -15.09 -23.08 -31.60
N ILE A 227 -14.97 -21.75 -31.60
CA ILE A 227 -13.76 -21.07 -32.11
C ILE A 227 -12.52 -21.49 -31.31
N LEU A 228 -12.62 -21.55 -29.98
CA LEU A 228 -11.50 -21.98 -29.12
C LEU A 228 -11.16 -23.45 -29.32
N GLU A 229 -12.14 -24.34 -29.46
CA GLU A 229 -11.90 -25.77 -29.71
C GLU A 229 -11.22 -25.99 -31.05
N HIS A 230 -11.68 -25.32 -32.11
CA HIS A 230 -11.05 -25.39 -33.41
C HIS A 230 -9.61 -24.87 -33.38
N LEU A 231 -9.37 -23.76 -32.67
CA LEU A 231 -8.04 -23.21 -32.48
C LEU A 231 -7.13 -24.17 -31.69
N GLN A 232 -7.63 -24.76 -30.61
CA GLN A 232 -6.92 -25.73 -29.78
C GLN A 232 -6.51 -26.95 -30.61
N GLN A 233 -7.43 -27.52 -31.37
CA GLN A 233 -7.17 -28.65 -32.28
C GLN A 233 -6.11 -28.29 -33.33
N LYS A 234 -6.21 -27.11 -33.94
CA LYS A 234 -5.25 -26.64 -34.94
C LYS A 234 -3.83 -26.51 -34.39
N ILE A 235 -3.68 -26.00 -33.17
CA ILE A 235 -2.38 -25.86 -32.51
C ILE A 235 -1.81 -27.23 -32.13
N LEU A 236 -2.65 -28.14 -31.61
CA LEU A 236 -2.23 -29.50 -31.27
C LEU A 236 -1.82 -30.32 -32.50
N GLN A 237 -2.56 -30.23 -33.61
CA GLN A 237 -2.25 -30.94 -34.86
C GLN A 237 -0.97 -30.41 -35.52
N ARG A 238 -0.76 -29.09 -35.55
CA ARG A 238 0.51 -28.51 -36.04
C ARG A 238 1.73 -28.90 -35.19
N GLY A 239 1.50 -29.27 -33.92
CA GLY A 239 2.52 -29.83 -33.05
C GLY A 239 2.88 -31.28 -33.32
N ALA A 240 2.06 -32.04 -34.06
CA ALA A 240 2.25 -33.48 -34.29
C ALA A 240 2.94 -33.84 -35.62
N VAL A 241 3.11 -32.87 -36.54
CA VAL A 241 3.57 -33.09 -37.93
C VAL A 241 5.04 -32.64 -38.16
N ALA A 242 5.80 -32.37 -37.11
CA ALA A 242 7.23 -32.03 -37.19
C ALA A 242 7.97 -32.54 -35.96
#